data_AF-A0A7S2PIG1-F1
#
_entry.id   AF-A0A7S2PIG1-F1
#
_cell.length_a   1.000
_cell.length_b   1.000
_cell.length_c   1.000
_cell.angle_alpha   90.00
_cell.angle_beta   90.00
_cell.angle_gamma   90.00
#
_symmetry.space_group_name_H-M   'P 1'
#
loop_
_entity.id
_entity.type
_entity.pdbx_description
1 polymer ?
#
loop_
_entity_poly.entity_id
_entity_poly.type
_entity_poly.pdbx_seq_one_letter_code
_entity_poly.pdbx_strand_id
1 'polypeptide(L)'
;MLHAGEHCNLTQGGDGSVHPFRCVEVEVQDASELLAMIGLATRLRATAATGVHDQSSRSHAVCRVFVQGSHGGSEGCLTLVDLAGSEHRVDSSEHNAERRKEGAKINASLAALKDCIRAASRGAKFVAFRQNRLTQLLRSCFSRLEKHQTVVIATVSPSSKDTEHSTNTLRHACIMDGQKEQREGNSAHVASGAVTKEKLGEIDVAKIARENRARAKAEGPQDEWGKPQ
;
A
#
# COMPACT_ATOMS: atom_id res chain seq x y z
N MET A 1 -4.67 -13.23 16.36
CA MET A 1 -5.49 -12.76 17.49
C MET A 1 -5.47 -13.85 18.55
N LEU A 2 -4.85 -13.62 19.70
CA LEU A 2 -4.86 -14.57 20.81
C LEU A 2 -6.23 -14.64 21.54
N HIS A 3 -7.19 -13.81 21.11
CA HIS A 3 -8.55 -13.74 21.66
C HIS A 3 -9.61 -14.28 20.68
N ALA A 4 -9.32 -15.36 19.96
CA ALA A 4 -10.30 -16.10 19.14
C ALA A 4 -11.13 -15.29 18.11
N GLY A 5 -10.65 -14.12 17.67
CA GLY A 5 -11.38 -13.29 16.70
C GLY A 5 -12.35 -12.26 17.29
N GLU A 6 -12.43 -12.11 18.61
CA GLU A 6 -13.37 -11.17 19.23
C GLU A 6 -13.06 -9.71 18.92
N HIS A 7 -14.12 -8.88 18.90
CA HIS A 7 -14.00 -7.44 18.73
C HIS A 7 -13.20 -6.81 19.88
N CYS A 8 -12.01 -6.33 19.56
CA CYS A 8 -11.17 -5.59 20.49
C CYS A 8 -11.52 -4.09 20.47
N ASN A 9 -11.68 -3.50 21.65
CA ASN A 9 -11.83 -2.05 21.83
C ASN A 9 -10.46 -1.40 22.02
N LEU A 10 -10.34 -0.12 21.69
CA LEU A 10 -9.10 0.63 21.92
C LEU A 10 -9.27 1.51 23.16
N THR A 11 -8.30 1.48 24.07
CA THR A 11 -8.22 2.36 25.23
C THR A 11 -7.04 3.29 25.08
N GLN A 12 -7.14 4.49 25.67
CA GLN A 12 -6.07 5.49 25.66
C GLN A 12 -5.43 5.56 27.05
N GLY A 13 -4.11 5.40 27.12
CA GLY A 13 -3.32 5.60 28.32
C GLY A 13 -3.17 7.09 28.67
N GLY A 14 -2.75 7.38 29.90
CA GLY A 14 -2.55 8.75 30.38
C GLY A 14 -1.46 9.53 29.64
N ASP A 15 -0.49 8.84 29.05
CA ASP A 15 0.56 9.40 28.20
C ASP A 15 0.09 9.64 26.75
N GLY A 16 -1.17 9.29 26.45
CA GLY A 16 -1.76 9.36 25.12
C GLY A 16 -1.48 8.16 24.22
N SER A 17 -0.80 7.12 24.71
CA SER A 17 -0.67 5.83 24.01
C SER A 17 -2.04 5.19 23.78
N VAL A 18 -2.16 4.38 22.74
CA VAL A 18 -3.40 3.63 22.47
C VAL A 18 -3.08 2.14 22.56
N HIS A 19 -3.91 1.42 23.32
CA HIS A 19 -3.75 0.00 23.56
C HIS A 19 -5.03 -0.76 23.20
N PRO A 20 -4.91 -1.96 22.62
CA PRO A 20 -6.03 -2.87 22.50
C PRO A 20 -6.48 -3.35 23.90
N PHE A 21 -7.75 -3.18 24.23
CA PHE A 21 -8.37 -3.67 25.47
C PHE A 21 -8.81 -5.13 25.29
N ARG A 22 -8.51 -5.97 26.30
CA ARG A 22 -8.53 -7.45 26.21
C ARG A 22 -7.50 -8.03 25.22
N CYS A 23 -6.27 -7.52 25.23
CA CYS A 23 -5.15 -8.25 24.61
C CYS A 23 -4.54 -9.24 25.62
N VAL A 24 -4.08 -10.39 25.10
CA VAL A 24 -3.23 -11.31 25.85
C VAL A 24 -1.80 -10.96 25.52
N GLU A 25 -1.00 -10.68 26.55
CA GLU A 25 0.45 -10.55 26.45
C GLU A 25 1.06 -11.87 26.93
N VAL A 26 2.05 -12.37 26.20
CA VAL A 26 2.70 -13.64 26.49
C VAL A 26 4.17 -13.34 26.74
N GLU A 27 4.64 -13.67 27.93
CA GLU A 27 6.05 -13.62 28.28
C GLU A 27 6.79 -14.73 27.53
N VAL A 28 7.95 -14.38 26.96
CA VAL A 28 8.83 -15.30 26.22
C VAL A 28 10.24 -15.20 26.79
N GLN A 29 10.91 -16.32 26.95
CA GLN A 29 12.22 -16.39 27.61
C GLN A 29 13.38 -16.25 26.63
N ASP A 30 13.18 -16.68 25.38
CA ASP A 30 14.22 -16.65 24.35
C ASP A 30 13.67 -16.37 22.94
N ALA A 31 14.60 -16.25 21.99
CA ALA A 31 14.28 -15.98 20.58
C ALA A 31 13.49 -17.12 19.92
N SER A 32 13.68 -18.38 20.34
CA SER A 32 12.99 -19.53 19.79
C SER A 32 11.52 -19.51 20.19
N GLU A 33 11.22 -19.20 21.46
CA GLU A 33 9.84 -19.00 21.94
C GLU A 33 9.16 -17.84 21.24
N LEU A 34 9.85 -16.70 21.09
CA LEU A 34 9.33 -15.55 20.35
C LEU A 34 8.96 -15.92 18.90
N LEU A 35 9.85 -16.62 18.20
CA LEU A 35 9.60 -17.07 16.82
C LEU A 35 8.46 -18.09 16.75
N ALA A 36 8.35 -18.99 17.73
CA ALA A 36 7.24 -19.94 17.82
C ALA A 36 5.90 -19.22 18.01
N MET A 37 5.86 -18.18 18.84
CA MET A 37 4.67 -17.35 19.07
C MET A 37 4.29 -16.53 17.83
N ILE A 38 5.26 -15.96 17.12
CA ILE A 38 5.02 -15.28 15.83
C ILE A 38 4.47 -16.28 14.80
N GLY A 39 5.04 -17.50 14.73
CA GLY A 39 4.55 -18.56 13.85
C GLY A 39 3.12 -18.97 14.17
N LEU A 40 2.77 -19.12 15.45
CA LEU A 40 1.40 -19.39 15.89
C LEU A 40 0.46 -18.25 15.50
N ALA A 41 0.84 -17.00 15.76
CA ALA A 41 0.03 -15.83 15.41
C ALA A 41 -0.23 -15.75 13.89
N THR A 42 0.77 -16.08 13.09
CA THR A 42 0.69 -16.14 11.62
C THR A 42 -0.28 -17.22 11.15
N ARG A 43 -0.21 -18.43 11.72
CA ARG A 43 -1.16 -19.51 11.41
C ARG A 43 -2.59 -19.14 11.78
N LEU A 44 -2.80 -18.53 12.95
CA LEU A 44 -4.13 -18.09 13.39
C LEU A 44 -4.72 -17.04 12.44
N ARG A 45 -3.88 -16.15 11.88
CA ARG A 45 -4.31 -15.21 10.83
C ARG A 45 -4.73 -15.93 9.55
N ALA A 46 -3.98 -16.96 9.14
CA ALA A 46 -4.29 -17.73 7.94
C ALA A 46 -5.59 -18.55 8.09
N THR A 47 -5.85 -19.17 9.25
CA THR A 47 -7.02 -20.02 9.47
C THR A 47 -8.35 -19.26 9.57
N ALA A 48 -8.32 -17.97 9.90
CA ALA A 48 -9.52 -17.13 9.86
C ALA A 48 -10.03 -16.90 8.41
N ALA A 49 -9.18 -17.14 7.40
CA ALA A 49 -9.50 -17.01 5.99
C ALA A 49 -10.33 -18.22 5.51
N THR A 50 -11.62 -18.27 5.81
CA THR A 50 -12.51 -19.26 5.19
C THR A 50 -12.87 -18.82 3.77
N GLY A 51 -12.60 -19.70 2.80
CA GLY A 51 -13.24 -19.66 1.49
C GLY A 51 -12.69 -18.63 0.50
N VAL A 52 -11.90 -19.14 -0.44
CA VAL A 52 -11.62 -18.58 -1.77
C VAL A 52 -10.54 -17.51 -1.86
N HIS A 53 -10.28 -16.64 -0.86
CA HIS A 53 -9.18 -15.65 -0.94
C HIS A 53 -8.36 -15.53 0.33
N ASP A 54 -7.09 -15.16 0.16
CA ASP A 54 -6.15 -14.92 1.25
C ASP A 54 -6.58 -13.70 2.09
N GLN A 55 -7.35 -13.92 3.15
CA GLN A 55 -7.78 -12.88 4.10
C GLN A 55 -6.57 -12.20 4.77
N SER A 56 -5.37 -12.80 4.72
CA SER A 56 -4.16 -12.13 5.19
C SER A 56 -3.87 -10.86 4.39
N SER A 57 -4.10 -10.86 3.07
CA SER A 57 -3.96 -9.67 2.20
C SER A 57 -5.01 -8.57 2.48
N ARG A 58 -6.07 -8.88 3.23
CA ARG A 58 -7.25 -8.01 3.44
C ARG A 58 -7.39 -7.50 4.87
N SER A 59 -6.44 -7.85 5.74
CA SER A 59 -6.39 -7.41 7.13
C SER A 59 -5.00 -6.90 7.48
N HIS A 60 -4.94 -5.83 8.28
CA HIS A 60 -3.68 -5.36 8.86
C HIS A 60 -3.32 -6.23 10.06
N ALA A 61 -2.06 -6.65 10.16
CA ALA A 61 -1.54 -7.31 11.35
C ALA A 61 -0.60 -6.36 12.11
N VAL A 62 -0.75 -6.33 13.43
CA VAL A 62 0.11 -5.56 14.33
C VAL A 62 0.68 -6.52 15.37
N CYS A 63 1.99 -6.64 15.42
CA CYS A 63 2.73 -7.41 16.42
C CYS A 63 3.55 -6.42 17.25
N ARG A 64 3.37 -6.44 18.58
CA ARG A 64 4.12 -5.61 19.52
C ARG A 64 4.97 -6.51 20.39
N VAL A 65 6.27 -6.27 20.38
CA VAL A 65 7.24 -6.93 21.25
C VAL A 65 7.71 -5.90 22.25
N PHE A 66 7.40 -6.13 23.52
CA PHE A 66 7.88 -5.30 24.63
C PHE A 66 9.18 -5.88 25.14
N VAL A 67 10.19 -5.03 25.31
CA VAL A 67 11.51 -5.41 25.81
C VAL A 67 11.69 -4.69 27.13
N GLN A 68 11.80 -5.46 28.20
CA GLN A 68 12.08 -4.92 29.52
C GLN A 68 13.59 -4.88 29.73
N GLY A 69 14.13 -3.71 30.09
CA GLY A 69 15.54 -3.58 30.45
C GLY A 69 15.85 -4.34 31.74
N SER A 70 17.05 -4.90 31.85
CA SER A 70 17.51 -5.49 33.11
C SER A 70 17.49 -4.44 34.24
N HIS A 71 17.13 -4.87 35.45
CA HIS A 71 17.10 -4.03 36.66
C HIS A 71 16.26 -2.75 36.57
N GLY A 72 15.11 -2.78 35.90
CA GLY A 72 14.24 -1.60 35.77
C GLY A 72 14.76 -0.57 34.77
N GLY A 73 15.66 -0.97 33.87
CA GLY A 73 16.08 -0.17 32.72
C GLY A 73 14.92 0.15 31.77
N SER A 74 15.14 1.09 30.84
CA SER A 74 14.07 1.62 29.99
C SER A 74 13.34 0.53 29.21
N GLU A 75 12.02 0.50 29.31
CA GLU A 75 11.17 -0.36 28.50
C GLU A 75 11.16 0.10 27.04
N GLY A 76 11.45 -0.83 26.12
CA GLY A 76 11.36 -0.64 24.69
C GLY A 76 10.14 -1.34 24.11
N CYS A 77 9.65 -0.86 22.96
CA CYS A 77 8.60 -1.54 22.22
C CYS A 77 8.93 -1.54 20.73
N LEU A 78 9.11 -2.73 20.17
CA LEU A 78 9.16 -2.95 18.72
C LEU A 78 7.73 -3.20 18.23
N THR A 79 7.23 -2.33 17.35
CA THR A 79 5.93 -2.50 16.70
C THR A 79 6.13 -2.86 15.25
N LEU A 80 5.80 -4.10 14.89
CA LEU A 80 5.81 -4.59 13.52
C LEU A 80 4.38 -4.50 12.97
N VAL A 81 4.24 -3.86 11.81
CA VAL A 81 2.95 -3.68 11.14
C VAL A 81 3.04 -4.26 9.75
N ASP A 82 2.18 -5.24 9.47
CA ASP A 82 1.96 -5.75 8.13
C ASP A 82 0.64 -5.19 7.61
N LEU A 83 0.74 -4.35 6.57
CA LEU A 83 -0.41 -3.64 6.02
C LEU A 83 -1.10 -4.49 4.95
N ALA A 84 -2.43 -4.45 4.96
CA ALA A 84 -3.23 -5.03 3.88
C ALA A 84 -2.84 -4.43 2.52
N GLY A 85 -3.04 -5.21 1.46
CA GLY A 85 -2.78 -4.81 0.09
C GLY A 85 -3.45 -3.48 -0.26
N SER A 86 -2.71 -2.63 -0.99
CA SER A 86 -3.18 -1.31 -1.41
C SER A 86 -3.70 -1.29 -2.84
N GLU A 87 -3.61 -2.42 -3.53
CA GLU A 87 -4.04 -2.61 -4.89
C GLU A 87 -5.55 -2.48 -5.04
N HIS A 88 -5.95 -1.70 -6.04
CA HIS A 88 -7.31 -1.76 -6.55
C HIS A 88 -7.44 -3.06 -7.32
N ARG A 89 -8.33 -3.95 -6.87
CA ARG A 89 -8.81 -5.02 -7.75
C ARG A 89 -9.67 -4.38 -8.83
N VAL A 90 -9.05 -4.02 -9.94
CA VAL A 90 -9.74 -3.63 -11.17
C VAL A 90 -10.50 -4.83 -11.76
N ASP A 91 -10.11 -6.05 -11.36
CA ASP A 91 -10.75 -7.28 -11.82
C ASP A 91 -11.75 -7.83 -10.79
N SER A 92 -13.03 -7.61 -11.05
CA SER A 92 -13.93 -8.69 -11.48
C SER A 92 -15.39 -8.21 -11.52
N SER A 93 -16.03 -8.53 -12.64
CA SER A 93 -17.47 -8.49 -12.90
C SER A 93 -18.32 -9.35 -11.95
N GLU A 94 -17.77 -9.81 -10.82
CA GLU A 94 -18.38 -10.74 -9.87
C GLU A 94 -18.19 -10.31 -8.39
N HIS A 95 -18.05 -9.02 -8.10
CA HIS A 95 -17.91 -8.55 -6.72
C HIS A 95 -19.26 -8.26 -6.04
N ASN A 96 -19.71 -9.22 -5.23
CA ASN A 96 -20.75 -9.08 -4.20
C ASN A 96 -20.57 -7.78 -3.39
N ALA A 97 -21.67 -7.11 -3.05
CA ALA A 97 -21.69 -5.81 -2.36
C ALA A 97 -20.84 -5.79 -1.06
N GLU A 98 -20.77 -6.92 -0.37
CA GLU A 98 -19.98 -7.10 0.85
C GLU A 98 -18.47 -6.99 0.61
N ARG A 99 -17.97 -7.56 -0.50
CA ARG A 99 -16.56 -7.48 -0.88
C ARG A 99 -16.14 -6.05 -1.22
N ARG A 100 -17.02 -5.30 -1.87
CA ARG A 100 -16.81 -3.87 -2.17
C ARG A 100 -16.75 -3.02 -0.90
N LYS A 101 -17.63 -3.29 0.07
CA LYS A 101 -17.60 -2.64 1.39
C LYS A 101 -16.31 -2.94 2.15
N GLU A 102 -15.83 -4.17 2.09
CA GLU A 102 -14.58 -4.56 2.73
C GLU A 102 -13.36 -3.91 2.07
N GLY A 103 -13.27 -3.91 0.73
CA GLY A 103 -12.21 -3.20 0.00
C GLY A 103 -12.19 -1.70 0.31
N ALA A 104 -13.38 -1.08 0.41
CA ALA A 104 -13.50 0.32 0.83
C ALA A 104 -12.96 0.55 2.25
N LYS A 105 -13.20 -0.36 3.20
CA LYS A 105 -12.67 -0.27 4.57
C LYS A 105 -11.14 -0.37 4.60
N ILE A 106 -10.56 -1.28 3.82
CA ILE A 106 -9.10 -1.44 3.68
C ILE A 106 -8.49 -0.14 3.14
N ASN A 107 -9.02 0.35 2.03
CA ASN A 107 -8.53 1.59 1.40
C ASN A 107 -8.71 2.81 2.32
N ALA A 108 -9.82 2.91 3.05
CA ALA A 108 -10.03 3.98 4.02
C ALA A 108 -8.97 3.96 5.14
N SER A 109 -8.60 2.78 5.65
CA SER A 109 -7.54 2.66 6.67
C SER A 109 -6.16 3.04 6.15
N LEU A 110 -5.81 2.62 4.93
CA LEU A 110 -4.54 2.99 4.29
C LEU A 110 -4.47 4.48 3.96
N ALA A 111 -5.56 5.07 3.46
CA ALA A 111 -5.65 6.50 3.17
C ALA A 111 -5.49 7.33 4.45
N ALA A 112 -6.21 6.99 5.52
CA ALA A 112 -6.09 7.65 6.81
C ALA A 112 -4.65 7.58 7.36
N LEU A 113 -3.98 6.43 7.21
CA LEU A 113 -2.59 6.26 7.61
C LEU A 113 -1.65 7.17 6.81
N LYS A 114 -1.77 7.18 5.48
CA LYS A 114 -0.98 8.06 4.60
C LYS A 114 -1.14 9.53 4.99
N ASP A 115 -2.37 9.97 5.23
CA ASP A 115 -2.64 11.35 5.65
C ASP A 115 -2.03 11.68 7.02
N CYS A 116 -2.10 10.75 7.97
CA CYS A 116 -1.49 10.94 9.29
C CYS A 116 0.03 11.04 9.21
N ILE A 117 0.68 10.16 8.45
CA ILE A 117 2.14 10.17 8.26
C ILE A 117 2.57 11.47 7.58
N ARG A 118 1.89 11.87 6.51
CA ARG A 118 2.17 13.11 5.78
C ARG A 118 1.99 14.36 6.66
N ALA A 119 0.95 14.40 7.48
CA ALA A 119 0.73 15.52 8.38
C ALA A 119 1.81 15.56 9.48
N ALA A 120 2.17 14.40 10.04
CA ALA A 120 3.23 14.28 11.03
C ALA A 120 4.61 14.66 10.48
N SER A 121 4.98 14.19 9.28
CA SER A 121 6.28 14.49 8.66
C SER A 121 6.45 15.98 8.32
N ARG A 122 5.34 16.70 8.10
CA ARG A 122 5.34 18.17 7.89
C ARG A 122 5.32 18.98 9.19
N GLY A 123 5.36 18.34 10.36
CA GLY A 123 5.27 19.03 11.65
C GLY A 123 3.90 19.70 11.87
N ALA A 124 2.82 19.15 11.32
CA ALA A 124 1.49 19.71 11.51
C ALA A 124 1.11 19.71 13.00
N LYS A 125 0.58 20.84 13.50
CA LYS A 125 0.12 20.97 14.89
C LYS A 125 -0.99 19.99 15.26
N PHE A 126 -1.82 19.61 14.28
CA PHE A 126 -2.91 18.65 14.45
C PHE A 126 -2.83 17.56 13.39
N VAL A 127 -2.92 16.30 13.85
CA VAL A 127 -2.95 15.11 13.00
C VAL A 127 -4.18 14.26 13.37
N ALA A 128 -4.99 13.89 12.37
CA ALA A 128 -6.31 13.29 12.56
C ALA A 128 -6.28 11.77 12.82
N PHE A 129 -5.48 11.32 13.80
CA PHE A 129 -5.32 9.89 14.12
C PHE A 129 -6.63 9.17 14.52
N ARG A 130 -7.66 9.90 14.94
CA ARG A 130 -8.93 9.33 15.41
C ARG A 130 -9.83 8.78 14.29
N GLN A 131 -9.57 9.10 13.03
CA GLN A 131 -10.45 8.71 11.92
C GLN A 131 -10.47 7.19 11.64
N ASN A 132 -9.40 6.47 12.02
CA ASN A 132 -9.31 5.04 11.80
C ASN A 132 -8.68 4.31 13.00
N ARG A 133 -9.11 3.08 13.30
CA ARG A 133 -8.55 2.27 14.39
C ARG A 133 -7.05 2.00 14.20
N LEU A 134 -6.60 1.79 12.97
CA LEU A 134 -5.18 1.60 12.65
C LEU A 134 -4.37 2.85 13.01
N THR A 135 -4.84 4.04 12.61
CA THR A 135 -4.15 5.30 12.92
C THR A 135 -4.21 5.64 14.40
N GLN A 136 -5.26 5.24 15.12
CA GLN A 136 -5.31 5.35 16.57
C GLN A 136 -4.23 4.49 17.23
N LEU A 137 -4.12 3.21 16.84
CA LEU A 137 -3.11 2.28 17.36
C LEU A 137 -1.68 2.76 17.08
N LEU A 138 -1.43 3.30 15.89
CA LEU A 138 -0.10 3.75 15.47
C LEU A 138 0.20 5.20 15.86
N ARG A 139 -0.68 5.87 16.61
CA ARG A 139 -0.53 7.29 16.97
C ARG A 139 0.83 7.56 17.59
N SER A 140 1.25 6.77 18.57
CA SER A 140 2.52 6.96 19.29
C SER A 140 3.73 6.90 18.36
N CYS A 141 3.69 6.07 17.31
CA CYS A 141 4.78 5.88 16.35
C CYS A 141 5.07 7.15 15.55
N PHE A 142 4.03 7.96 15.26
CA PHE A 142 4.14 9.15 14.42
C PHE A 142 4.02 10.47 15.19
N SER A 143 3.41 10.49 16.38
CA SER A 143 3.24 11.74 17.15
C SER A 143 4.41 12.07 18.07
N ARG A 144 5.30 11.10 18.35
CA ARG A 144 6.40 11.25 19.30
C ARG A 144 7.73 10.88 18.64
N LEU A 145 8.09 11.62 17.59
CA LEU A 145 9.30 11.36 16.78
C LEU A 145 10.61 11.41 17.57
N GLU A 146 10.63 12.10 18.72
CA GLU A 146 11.78 12.12 19.64
C GLU A 146 12.00 10.79 20.39
N LYS A 147 10.96 9.97 20.51
CA LYS A 147 10.97 8.71 21.28
C LYS A 147 10.75 7.47 20.41
N HIS A 148 10.30 7.65 19.17
CA HIS A 148 9.98 6.55 18.25
C HIS A 148 10.68 6.78 16.92
N GLN A 149 11.44 5.77 16.49
CA GLN A 149 11.94 5.67 15.13
C GLN A 149 11.00 4.76 14.34
N THR A 150 10.50 5.25 13.22
CA THR A 150 9.60 4.49 12.34
C THR A 150 10.28 4.27 10.99
N VAL A 151 10.31 3.03 10.53
CA VAL A 151 10.82 2.65 9.21
C VAL A 151 9.64 2.10 8.40
N VAL A 152 9.50 2.57 7.16
CA VAL A 152 8.49 2.07 6.22
C VAL A 152 9.21 1.28 5.14
N ILE A 153 8.78 0.03 4.93
CA ILE A 153 9.30 -0.82 3.85
C ILE A 153 8.25 -0.86 2.74
N ALA A 154 8.58 -0.29 1.58
CA ALA A 154 7.74 -0.32 0.40
C ALA A 154 8.04 -1.57 -0.42
N THR A 155 7.06 -2.47 -0.55
CA THR A 155 7.16 -3.66 -1.40
C THR A 155 6.60 -3.36 -2.79
N VAL A 156 7.38 -3.66 -3.83
CA VAL A 156 7.01 -3.38 -5.23
C VAL A 156 7.14 -4.64 -6.06
N SER A 157 6.23 -4.81 -7.03
CA SER A 157 6.30 -5.92 -7.97
C SER A 157 7.14 -5.51 -9.18
N PRO A 158 8.06 -6.37 -9.66
CA PRO A 158 8.82 -6.10 -10.88
C PRO A 158 7.99 -6.34 -12.16
N SER A 159 6.75 -6.85 -12.04
CA SER A 159 5.89 -7.17 -13.18
C SER A 159 5.39 -5.91 -13.88
N SER A 160 5.43 -5.90 -15.21
CA SER A 160 4.89 -4.80 -16.02
C SER A 160 3.39 -4.60 -15.83
N LYS A 161 2.64 -5.67 -15.49
CA LYS A 161 1.21 -5.60 -15.19
C LYS A 161 0.91 -4.79 -13.92
N ASP A 162 1.88 -4.71 -13.02
CA ASP A 162 1.74 -4.03 -11.73
C ASP A 162 2.38 -2.64 -11.73
N THR A 163 2.71 -2.09 -12.90
CA THR A 163 3.42 -0.80 -13.04
C THR A 163 2.68 0.34 -12.34
N GLU A 164 1.35 0.42 -12.49
CA GLU A 164 0.54 1.46 -11.88
C GLU A 164 0.54 1.32 -10.34
N HIS A 165 0.33 0.11 -9.82
CA HIS A 165 0.36 -0.16 -8.39
C HIS A 165 1.74 0.11 -7.78
N SER A 166 2.81 -0.31 -8.45
CA SER A 166 4.18 -0.10 -8.00
C SER A 166 4.54 1.39 -7.99
N THR A 167 4.14 2.14 -9.02
CA THR A 167 4.33 3.60 -9.07
C THR A 167 3.59 4.30 -7.93
N ASN A 168 2.36 3.87 -7.65
CA ASN A 168 1.58 4.42 -6.54
C ASN A 168 2.23 4.14 -5.17
N THR A 169 2.70 2.92 -4.94
CA THR A 169 3.45 2.56 -3.72
C THR A 169 4.70 3.41 -3.55
N LEU A 170 5.50 3.59 -4.61
CA LEU A 170 6.70 4.43 -4.56
C LEU A 170 6.40 5.90 -4.29
N ARG A 171 5.39 6.47 -4.96
CA ARG A 171 4.93 7.86 -4.69
C ARG A 171 4.58 8.04 -3.21
N HIS A 172 3.87 7.08 -2.62
CA HIS A 172 3.54 7.14 -1.20
C HIS A 172 4.78 7.05 -0.30
N ALA A 173 5.72 6.16 -0.58
CA ALA A 173 6.96 6.05 0.17
C ALA A 173 7.75 7.37 0.15
N CYS A 174 7.88 8.01 -1.02
CA CYS A 174 8.53 9.31 -1.15
C CYS A 174 7.84 10.39 -0.30
N ILE A 175 6.50 10.46 -0.34
CA ILE A 175 5.75 11.45 0.46
C ILE A 175 5.97 11.23 1.96
N MET A 176 6.05 9.97 2.41
CA MET A 176 6.31 9.64 3.82
C MET A 176 7.71 10.04 4.26
N ASP A 177 8.69 9.95 3.36
CA ASP A 177 10.07 10.43 3.55
C ASP A 177 10.20 11.97 3.55
N GLY A 178 9.08 12.70 3.47
CA GLY A 178 9.07 14.16 3.47
C GLY A 178 9.47 14.77 2.14
N GLN A 179 9.66 13.95 1.10
CA GLN A 179 9.81 14.45 -0.27
C GLN A 179 8.49 15.13 -0.64
N LYS A 180 8.57 16.39 -1.07
CA LYS A 180 7.40 17.06 -1.63
C LYS A 180 7.00 16.30 -2.87
N GLU A 181 5.72 15.98 -2.98
CA GLU A 181 5.13 15.64 -4.27
C GLU A 181 5.49 16.81 -5.19
N GLN A 182 6.38 16.58 -6.16
CA GLN A 182 6.46 17.50 -7.26
C GLN A 182 5.06 17.45 -7.84
N ARG A 183 4.29 18.53 -7.64
CA ARG A 183 3.18 18.79 -8.54
C ARG A 183 3.81 18.61 -9.91
N GLU A 184 3.29 17.66 -10.69
CA GLU A 184 3.45 17.72 -12.13
C GLU A 184 2.85 19.07 -12.53
N GLY A 185 3.60 20.16 -12.37
CA GLY A 185 3.49 21.27 -13.28
C GLY A 185 3.84 20.62 -14.59
N ASN A 186 2.84 20.43 -15.46
CA ASN A 186 2.91 19.82 -16.78
C ASN A 186 4.32 19.34 -17.10
N SER A 187 4.59 18.04 -16.91
CA SER A 187 5.92 17.45 -17.08
C SER A 187 6.73 18.18 -18.14
N ALA A 188 7.80 18.87 -17.72
CA ALA A 188 8.77 19.46 -18.63
C ALA A 188 9.49 18.38 -19.48
N HIS A 189 9.23 17.10 -19.21
CA HIS A 189 9.57 15.99 -20.10
C HIS A 189 8.83 16.04 -21.46
N VAL A 190 7.84 16.94 -21.62
CA VAL A 190 7.23 17.33 -22.92
C VAL A 190 7.66 18.75 -23.34
N ALA A 191 8.54 19.42 -22.59
CA ALA A 191 8.95 20.81 -22.84
C ALA A 191 10.43 20.99 -23.25
N SER A 192 11.15 19.91 -23.54
CA SER A 192 12.47 19.99 -24.20
C SER A 192 12.44 19.57 -25.68
N GLY A 193 11.31 19.07 -26.17
CA GLY A 193 11.05 19.01 -27.61
C GLY A 193 10.25 20.25 -27.97
N ALA A 194 10.82 21.18 -28.73
CA ALA A 194 10.00 22.19 -29.39
C ALA A 194 8.99 21.45 -30.28
N VAL A 195 7.75 21.32 -29.83
CA VAL A 195 6.65 20.88 -30.69
C VAL A 195 6.35 22.05 -31.60
N THR A 196 7.00 22.07 -32.76
CA THR A 196 6.56 22.88 -33.90
C THR A 196 5.19 22.35 -34.30
N LYS A 197 4.12 23.00 -33.83
CA LYS A 197 2.79 22.81 -34.40
C LYS A 197 2.78 23.48 -35.77
N GLU A 198 3.36 22.82 -36.76
CA GLU A 198 3.03 23.12 -38.15
C GLU A 198 1.59 22.67 -38.38
N LYS A 199 0.77 23.55 -38.96
CA LYS A 199 -0.51 23.12 -39.53
C LYS A 199 -0.15 22.11 -40.62
N LEU A 200 -0.40 20.83 -40.39
CA LEU A 200 -0.44 19.88 -41.50
C LEU A 200 -1.47 20.44 -42.49
N GLY A 201 -1.02 20.68 -43.73
CA GLY A 201 -1.92 20.98 -44.84
C GLY A 201 -2.97 19.88 -44.98
N GLU A 202 -4.03 20.14 -45.75
CA GLU A 202 -5.10 19.18 -45.97
C GLU A 202 -4.53 17.80 -46.32
N ILE A 203 -4.73 16.85 -45.40
CA ILE A 203 -4.32 15.48 -45.60
C ILE A 203 -5.34 14.86 -46.54
N ASP A 204 -4.96 14.64 -47.80
CA ASP A 204 -5.78 13.87 -48.74
C ASP A 204 -5.79 12.40 -48.31
N VAL A 205 -6.76 12.09 -47.45
CA VAL A 205 -6.99 10.76 -46.87
C VAL A 205 -7.27 9.74 -47.98
N ALA A 206 -7.80 10.16 -49.13
CA ALA A 206 -8.07 9.28 -50.25
C ALA A 206 -6.79 8.88 -51.00
N LYS A 207 -5.82 9.80 -51.13
CA LYS A 207 -4.49 9.48 -51.69
C LYS A 207 -3.74 8.48 -50.81
N ILE A 208 -3.71 8.70 -49.49
CA ILE A 208 -3.07 7.79 -48.53
C ILE A 208 -3.71 6.40 -48.56
N ALA A 209 -5.05 6.33 -48.62
CA ALA A 209 -5.76 5.06 -48.70
C ALA A 209 -5.52 4.31 -50.03
N ARG A 210 -5.30 5.03 -51.14
CA ARG A 210 -4.92 4.41 -52.43
C ARG A 210 -3.50 3.87 -52.41
N GLU A 211 -2.55 4.62 -51.86
CA GLU A 211 -1.14 4.20 -51.75
C GLU A 211 -0.99 2.99 -50.80
N ASN A 212 -1.71 2.97 -49.68
CA ASN A 212 -1.72 1.81 -48.78
C ASN A 212 -2.34 0.57 -49.43
N ARG A 213 -3.41 0.73 -50.23
CA ARG A 213 -3.98 -0.39 -51.00
C ARG A 213 -3.04 -0.87 -52.10
N ALA A 214 -2.35 0.04 -52.78
CA ALA A 214 -1.35 -0.32 -53.78
C ALA A 214 -0.17 -1.07 -53.16
N ARG A 215 0.31 -0.63 -52.00
CA ARG A 215 1.38 -1.29 -51.24
C ARG A 215 0.97 -2.68 -50.75
N ALA A 216 -0.23 -2.82 -50.17
CA ALA A 216 -0.78 -4.11 -49.77
C ALA A 216 -0.97 -5.08 -50.96
N LYS A 217 -1.25 -4.55 -52.16
CA LYS A 217 -1.36 -5.34 -53.39
C LYS A 217 0.01 -5.75 -53.94
N ALA A 218 1.04 -4.96 -53.70
CA ALA A 218 2.42 -5.24 -54.07
C ALA A 218 3.11 -6.23 -53.10
N GLU A 219 2.70 -6.23 -51.83
CA GLU A 219 3.28 -7.09 -50.78
C GLU A 219 2.69 -8.52 -50.75
N GLY A 220 1.64 -8.81 -51.53
CA GLY A 220 1.02 -10.13 -51.61
C GLY A 220 0.38 -10.60 -50.28
N PRO A 221 -0.42 -11.68 -50.27
CA PRO A 221 -0.90 -12.24 -49.02
C PRO A 221 0.27 -12.91 -48.28
N GLN A 222 0.65 -12.36 -47.13
CA GLN A 222 1.60 -13.02 -46.22
C GLN A 222 0.85 -14.05 -45.35
N ASP A 223 1.45 -15.23 -45.17
CA ASP A 223 0.97 -16.21 -44.20
C ASP A 223 1.22 -15.73 -42.75
N GLU A 224 0.56 -16.36 -41.77
CA GLU A 224 0.67 -16.02 -40.34
C GLU A 224 2.11 -16.14 -39.77
N TRP A 225 3.09 -16.55 -40.56
CA TRP A 225 4.50 -16.68 -40.15
C TRP A 225 5.47 -15.84 -40.99
N GLY A 226 4.97 -14.87 -41.76
CA GLY A 226 5.78 -13.79 -42.34
C GLY A 226 6.84 -14.26 -43.33
N LYS A 227 6.58 -15.35 -44.07
CA LYS A 227 7.43 -15.74 -45.21
C LYS A 227 6.70 -15.52 -46.54
N PRO A 228 7.39 -15.00 -47.57
CA PRO A 228 6.76 -14.76 -48.86
C PRO A 228 6.40 -16.08 -49.56
N GLN A 229 5.17 -16.19 -50.06
CA GLN A 229 4.78 -17.01 -51.21
C GLN A 229 4.20 -16.09 -52.30
#